data_AF-A0A971PJN5-F1
#
_entry.id   AF-A0A971PJN5-F1
#
_cell.length_a   1.000
_cell.length_b   1.000
_cell.length_c   1.000
_cell.angle_alpha   90.00
_cell.angle_beta   90.00
_cell.angle_gamma   90.00
#
_symmetry.space_group_name_H-M   'P 1'
#
loop_
_entity.id
_entity.type
_entity.pdbx_description
1 polymer ?
#
loop_
_entity_poly.entity_id
_entity_poly.type
_entity_poly.pdbx_seq_one_letter_code
_entity_poly.pdbx_strand_id
1 'polypeptide(L)'
;MIETCFEAGLLDSTRAFALAALIGVFFGFFLEAAGFGSSRRLSGIFYFRDMAVIKVIFTALITAMLGLAYLEAFGWVRTEGLHLLPTVYGAQVVGGLVFGVGFVLGGWCPGTAAAGCVSGKLDALVFLAGALAGSMLFNETYETVAPLLSTGDRGVRFVYDSLGVPKSIFIFAFTTVAVLSFWTAEYLERRVAGRGRYLFSPFLTIFSLCLLLVAWAFSLALPPTAGTEASLLAAIEEGEDHIEPEELADRLLAGEAELFLADLRPADEYRLFRIRGAENIELQRLPAILAPWKNRGTIVLYSNGMTHPAQARDALSRIGYRNVHILTDGLGGFIARCLKPASLREEPVSPGTAAKISAWRSYFLAR
;
A
#
# COMPACT_ATOMS: atom_id res chain seq x y z
N MET A 1 13.88 6.28 13.13
CA MET A 1 12.88 6.74 12.15
C MET A 1 13.49 7.91 11.41
N ILE A 2 13.44 7.93 10.07
CA ILE A 2 14.10 8.95 9.24
C ILE A 2 13.02 9.95 8.81
N GLU A 3 13.15 11.21 9.26
CA GLU A 3 12.38 12.31 8.70
C GLU A 3 12.99 12.72 7.36
N THR A 4 12.19 12.75 6.30
CA THR A 4 12.67 13.17 4.98
C THR A 4 12.78 14.70 4.93
N CYS A 5 13.69 15.25 4.12
CA CYS A 5 13.74 16.70 3.89
C CYS A 5 12.43 17.23 3.29
N PHE A 6 11.67 16.38 2.60
CA PHE A 6 10.34 16.69 2.08
C PHE A 6 9.32 16.82 3.21
N GLU A 7 9.24 15.84 4.11
CA GLU A 7 8.34 15.85 5.28
C GLU A 7 8.65 17.02 6.22
N ALA A 8 9.93 17.32 6.44
CA ALA A 8 10.37 18.45 7.26
C ALA A 8 10.16 19.82 6.59
N GLY A 9 9.77 19.87 5.31
CA GLY A 9 9.63 21.12 4.55
C GLY A 9 10.96 21.88 4.38
N LEU A 10 12.09 21.16 4.36
CA LEU A 10 13.45 21.73 4.34
C LEU A 10 14.13 21.62 2.97
N LEU A 11 13.37 21.45 1.89
CA LEU A 11 13.93 21.27 0.54
C LEU A 11 14.72 22.48 0.02
N ASP A 12 14.37 23.67 0.48
CA ASP A 12 15.04 24.95 0.20
C ASP A 12 16.23 25.24 1.14
N SER A 13 16.47 24.37 2.13
CA SER A 13 17.55 24.54 3.08
C SER A 13 18.94 24.29 2.47
N THR A 14 19.96 24.97 2.98
CA THR A 14 21.37 24.73 2.61
C THR A 14 21.76 23.25 2.78
N ARG A 15 21.20 22.58 3.79
CA ARG A 15 21.46 21.15 4.06
C ARG A 15 20.91 20.27 2.93
N ALA A 16 19.69 20.53 2.47
CA ALA A 16 19.09 19.79 1.37
C ALA A 16 19.88 20.00 0.06
N PHE A 17 20.29 21.23 -0.24
CA PHE A 17 21.14 21.50 -1.40
C PHE A 17 22.52 20.82 -1.32
N ALA A 18 23.16 20.82 -0.15
CA ALA A 18 24.43 20.13 0.06
C ALA A 18 24.29 18.61 -0.11
N LEU A 19 23.20 18.02 0.41
CA LEU A 19 22.91 16.60 0.24
C LEU A 19 22.60 16.26 -1.23
N ALA A 20 21.82 17.09 -1.91
CA ALA A 20 21.51 16.93 -3.33
C ALA A 20 22.78 17.00 -4.20
N ALA A 21 23.69 17.93 -3.90
CA ALA A 21 24.97 18.03 -4.58
C ALA A 21 25.83 16.77 -4.36
N LEU A 22 25.91 16.29 -3.11
CA LEU A 22 26.64 15.06 -2.77
C LEU A 22 26.08 13.84 -3.51
N ILE A 23 24.76 13.64 -3.46
CA ILE A 23 24.07 12.55 -4.17
C ILE A 23 24.28 12.69 -5.68
N GLY A 24 24.20 13.91 -6.22
CA GLY A 24 24.42 14.21 -7.63
C GLY A 24 25.83 13.84 -8.11
N VAL A 25 26.86 14.10 -7.29
CA VAL A 25 28.25 13.69 -7.60
C VAL A 25 28.36 12.17 -7.68
N PHE A 26 27.82 11.44 -6.70
CA PHE A 26 27.82 9.97 -6.74
C PHE A 26 27.03 9.43 -7.92
N PHE A 27 25.86 10.01 -8.19
CA PHE A 27 25.02 9.62 -9.32
C PHE A 27 25.75 9.82 -10.66
N GLY A 28 26.39 10.97 -10.88
CA GLY A 28 27.19 11.25 -12.06
C GLY A 28 28.38 10.29 -12.20
N PHE A 29 29.09 10.01 -11.10
CA PHE A 29 30.19 9.05 -11.07
C PHE A 29 29.74 7.65 -11.52
N PHE A 30 28.62 7.14 -11.00
CA PHE A 30 28.11 5.82 -11.38
C PHE A 30 27.59 5.79 -12.82
N LEU A 31 27.00 6.87 -13.33
CA LEU A 31 26.60 6.97 -14.73
C LEU A 31 27.81 6.91 -15.67
N GLU A 32 28.88 7.63 -15.36
CA GLU A 32 30.10 7.62 -16.16
C GLU A 32 30.83 6.27 -16.06
N ALA A 33 30.88 5.67 -14.86
CA ALA A 33 31.43 4.32 -14.66
C ALA A 33 30.66 3.24 -15.43
N ALA A 34 29.33 3.39 -15.56
CA ALA A 34 28.50 2.54 -16.42
C ALA A 34 28.68 2.85 -17.92
N GLY A 35 29.44 3.89 -18.27
CA GLY A 35 29.69 4.41 -19.61
C GLY A 35 28.45 5.01 -20.28
N PHE A 36 27.51 5.52 -19.47
CA PHE A 36 26.32 6.22 -19.95
C PHE A 36 26.60 7.65 -20.41
N GLY A 37 27.84 8.13 -20.29
CA GLY A 37 28.32 9.31 -21.01
C GLY A 37 28.47 9.09 -22.52
N SER A 38 27.80 8.10 -23.15
CA SER A 38 27.92 7.81 -24.59
C SER A 38 26.58 7.53 -25.27
N SER A 39 26.17 8.44 -26.16
CA SER A 39 24.97 8.31 -27.01
C SER A 39 24.95 7.02 -27.82
N ARG A 40 26.11 6.53 -28.29
CA ARG A 40 26.22 5.26 -29.02
C ARG A 40 25.86 4.05 -28.16
N ARG A 41 26.22 4.06 -26.86
CA ARG A 41 25.88 2.98 -25.92
C ARG A 41 24.39 3.03 -25.59
N LEU A 42 23.85 4.23 -25.35
CA LEU A 42 22.43 4.43 -25.07
C LEU A 42 21.55 4.01 -26.25
N SER A 43 21.90 4.45 -27.46
CA SER A 43 21.18 4.09 -28.69
C SER A 43 21.39 2.62 -29.09
N GLY A 44 22.44 1.98 -28.57
CA GLY A 44 22.76 0.57 -28.82
C GLY A 44 21.66 -0.39 -28.40
N ILE A 45 20.78 0.04 -27.48
CA ILE A 45 19.60 -0.73 -27.07
C ILE A 45 18.63 -0.98 -28.24
N PHE A 46 18.39 0.02 -29.09
CA PHE A 46 17.44 -0.09 -30.20
C PHE A 46 17.91 -1.01 -31.31
N TYR A 47 19.23 -1.26 -31.36
CA TYR A 47 19.85 -2.17 -32.32
C TYR A 47 20.18 -3.54 -31.73
N PHE A 48 19.78 -3.81 -30.49
CA PHE A 48 20.11 -5.05 -29.76
C PHE A 48 21.62 -5.33 -29.65
N ARG A 49 22.47 -4.29 -29.79
CA ARG A 49 23.94 -4.43 -29.77
C ARG A 49 24.53 -4.26 -28.38
N ASP A 50 23.91 -3.42 -27.56
CA ASP A 50 24.34 -3.12 -26.19
C ASP A 50 23.09 -2.97 -25.31
N MET A 51 22.87 -3.92 -24.40
CA MET A 51 21.73 -3.97 -23.48
C MET A 51 22.08 -3.41 -22.10
N ALA A 52 23.17 -2.64 -21.97
CA ALA A 52 23.56 -2.02 -20.71
C ALA A 52 22.43 -1.16 -20.11
N VAL A 53 21.66 -0.46 -20.95
CA VAL A 53 20.51 0.35 -20.50
C VAL A 53 19.48 -0.49 -19.74
N ILE A 54 19.06 -1.64 -20.29
CA ILE A 54 18.10 -2.55 -19.63
C ILE A 54 18.69 -3.03 -18.31
N LYS A 55 19.94 -3.53 -18.33
CA LYS A 55 20.58 -4.10 -17.14
C LYS A 55 20.68 -3.07 -16.02
N VAL A 56 21.21 -1.88 -16.30
CA VAL A 56 21.38 -0.82 -15.29
C VAL A 56 20.02 -0.33 -14.78
N ILE A 57 19.07 -0.03 -15.66
CA ILE A 57 17.76 0.51 -15.24
C ILE A 57 16.97 -0.49 -14.40
N PHE A 58 16.90 -1.77 -14.79
CA PHE A 58 16.24 -2.79 -13.98
C PHE A 58 16.96 -3.04 -12.66
N THR A 59 18.30 -3.03 -12.62
CA THR A 59 19.03 -3.15 -11.34
C THR A 59 18.73 -1.98 -10.41
N ALA A 60 18.73 -0.75 -10.91
CA ALA A 60 18.40 0.45 -10.14
C ALA A 60 16.95 0.40 -9.63
N LEU A 61 15.99 0.04 -10.49
CA LEU A 61 14.57 -0.10 -10.14
C LEU A 61 14.35 -1.14 -9.04
N ILE A 62 14.90 -2.35 -9.18
CA ILE A 62 14.75 -3.41 -8.17
C ILE A 62 15.42 -2.98 -6.86
N THR A 63 16.62 -2.41 -6.92
CA THR A 63 17.36 -1.99 -5.72
C THR A 63 16.59 -0.92 -4.96
N ALA A 64 16.04 0.08 -5.66
CA ALA A 64 15.20 1.10 -5.06
C ALA A 64 13.89 0.52 -4.52
N MET A 65 13.21 -0.35 -5.28
CA MET A 65 11.94 -0.95 -4.91
C MET A 65 12.09 -1.85 -3.67
N LEU A 66 13.03 -2.80 -3.68
CA LEU A 66 13.30 -3.68 -2.54
C LEU A 66 13.85 -2.88 -1.35
N GLY A 67 14.81 -1.99 -1.59
CA GLY A 67 15.39 -1.15 -0.55
C GLY A 67 14.32 -0.33 0.17
N LEU A 68 13.47 0.38 -0.57
CA LEU A 68 12.37 1.14 0.00
C LEU A 68 11.35 0.25 0.71
N ALA A 69 11.00 -0.90 0.13
CA ALA A 69 10.06 -1.84 0.74
C ALA A 69 10.57 -2.36 2.10
N TYR A 70 11.86 -2.69 2.21
CA TYR A 70 12.47 -3.09 3.49
C TYR A 70 12.55 -1.93 4.48
N LEU A 71 12.94 -0.73 4.03
CA LEU A 71 12.98 0.45 4.89
C LEU A 71 11.61 0.81 5.47
N GLU A 72 10.56 0.64 4.67
CA GLU A 72 9.16 0.77 5.10
C GLU A 72 8.76 -0.34 6.08
N ALA A 73 9.11 -1.60 5.79
CA ALA A 73 8.83 -2.73 6.68
C ALA A 73 9.53 -2.62 8.04
N PHE A 74 10.73 -2.03 8.10
CA PHE A 74 11.44 -1.74 9.36
C PHE A 74 10.93 -0.47 10.07
N GLY A 75 9.96 0.25 9.50
CA GLY A 75 9.42 1.50 10.05
C GLY A 75 10.42 2.66 10.01
N TRP A 76 11.43 2.60 9.14
CA TRP A 76 12.42 3.68 9.01
C TRP A 76 11.91 4.79 8.10
N VAL A 77 11.10 4.45 7.09
CA VAL A 77 10.49 5.38 6.14
C VAL A 77 8.97 5.23 6.18
N ARG A 78 8.24 6.34 6.24
CA ARG A 78 6.78 6.36 6.11
C ARG A 78 6.38 6.61 4.67
N THR A 79 5.36 5.90 4.19
CA THR A 79 4.76 6.14 2.87
C THR A 79 4.17 7.55 2.77
N GLU A 80 3.66 8.10 3.88
CA GLU A 80 3.13 9.47 3.98
C GLU A 80 4.21 10.55 3.81
N GLY A 81 5.47 10.25 4.17
CA GLY A 81 6.60 11.16 4.05
C GLY A 81 7.24 11.15 2.65
N LEU A 82 6.64 10.44 1.69
CA LEU A 82 7.12 10.32 0.31
C LEU A 82 6.21 11.08 -0.65
N HIS A 83 6.81 11.86 -1.54
CA HIS A 83 6.08 12.48 -2.63
C HIS A 83 5.87 11.47 -3.77
N LEU A 84 4.61 11.07 -3.98
CA LEU A 84 4.22 10.14 -5.04
C LEU A 84 3.57 10.93 -6.18
N LEU A 85 4.03 10.69 -7.40
CA LEU A 85 3.45 11.33 -8.58
C LEU A 85 2.06 10.75 -8.88
N PRO A 86 1.06 11.59 -9.18
CA PRO A 86 -0.25 11.13 -9.60
C PRO A 86 -0.20 10.42 -10.96
N THR A 87 -1.13 9.51 -11.16
CA THR A 87 -1.34 8.79 -12.43
C THR A 87 -2.31 9.56 -13.29
N VAL A 88 -1.77 10.27 -14.27
CA VAL A 88 -2.54 10.98 -15.30
C VAL A 88 -2.24 10.35 -16.65
N TYR A 89 -3.20 9.62 -17.21
CA TYR A 89 -2.98 8.88 -18.45
C TYR A 89 -2.69 9.79 -19.65
N GLY A 90 -3.40 10.92 -19.80
CA GLY A 90 -3.19 11.85 -20.90
C GLY A 90 -1.76 12.38 -20.94
N ALA A 91 -1.28 12.90 -19.79
CA ALA A 91 0.07 13.42 -19.64
C ALA A 91 1.14 12.33 -19.85
N GLN A 92 0.97 11.16 -19.23
CA GLN A 92 1.97 10.11 -19.25
C GLN A 92 2.09 9.44 -20.62
N VAL A 93 0.97 9.19 -21.32
CA VAL A 93 0.99 8.57 -22.66
C VAL A 93 1.56 9.54 -23.69
N VAL A 94 1.02 10.75 -23.78
CA VAL A 94 1.47 11.71 -24.80
C VAL A 94 2.88 12.22 -24.48
N GLY A 95 3.13 12.62 -23.23
CA GLY A 95 4.44 13.08 -22.79
C GLY A 95 5.49 11.98 -22.91
N GLY A 96 5.15 10.74 -22.54
CA GLY A 96 6.04 9.58 -22.68
C GLY A 96 6.39 9.27 -24.13
N LEU A 97 5.43 9.37 -25.06
CA LEU A 97 5.68 9.19 -26.49
C LEU A 97 6.58 10.28 -27.06
N VAL A 98 6.30 11.56 -26.75
CA VAL A 98 7.11 12.70 -27.19
C VAL A 98 8.53 12.59 -26.63
N PHE A 99 8.66 12.26 -25.34
CA PHE A 99 9.95 12.01 -24.70
C PHE A 99 10.69 10.84 -25.36
N GLY A 100 9.99 9.74 -25.67
CA GLY A 100 10.56 8.57 -26.35
C GLY A 100 11.10 8.90 -27.75
N VAL A 101 10.35 9.68 -28.54
CA VAL A 101 10.82 10.18 -29.85
C VAL A 101 12.06 11.04 -29.67
N GLY A 102 12.06 11.97 -28.71
CA GLY A 102 13.23 12.79 -28.38
C GLY A 102 14.45 11.97 -27.96
N PHE A 103 14.24 10.93 -27.15
CA PHE A 103 15.30 10.01 -26.72
C PHE A 103 15.91 9.24 -27.89
N VAL A 104 15.09 8.74 -28.82
CA VAL A 104 15.57 8.02 -30.01
C VAL A 104 16.34 8.95 -30.95
N LEU A 105 15.84 10.17 -31.17
CA LEU A 105 16.46 11.15 -32.06
C LEU A 105 17.77 11.71 -31.48
N GLY A 106 17.77 12.03 -30.19
CA GLY A 106 18.92 12.62 -29.50
C GLY A 106 19.95 11.59 -29.04
N GLY A 107 19.54 10.35 -28.80
CA GLY A 107 20.39 9.31 -28.22
C GLY A 107 20.79 9.60 -26.76
N TRP A 108 20.04 10.46 -26.06
CA TRP A 108 20.35 10.95 -24.72
C TRP A 108 19.11 11.04 -23.83
N CYS A 109 19.24 10.63 -22.57
CA CYS A 109 18.33 11.01 -21.49
C CYS A 109 18.88 12.23 -20.74
N PRO A 110 18.06 13.06 -20.07
CA PRO A 110 18.54 14.27 -19.38
C PRO A 110 19.72 14.05 -18.43
N GLY A 111 19.66 13.02 -17.57
CA GLY A 111 20.76 12.70 -16.64
C GLY A 111 22.03 12.23 -17.34
N THR A 112 21.89 11.42 -18.40
CA THR A 112 23.03 10.94 -19.20
C THR A 112 23.62 12.04 -20.08
N ALA A 113 22.80 13.00 -20.53
CA ALA A 113 23.23 14.17 -21.28
C ALA A 113 24.06 15.10 -20.38
N ALA A 114 23.64 15.30 -19.13
CA ALA A 114 24.42 16.05 -18.15
C ALA A 114 25.81 15.42 -17.94
N ALA A 115 25.88 14.10 -17.73
CA ALA A 115 27.16 13.38 -17.64
C ALA A 115 27.99 13.51 -18.94
N GLY A 116 27.38 13.26 -20.10
CA GLY A 116 28.04 13.36 -21.40
C GLY A 116 28.56 14.76 -21.74
N CYS A 117 27.83 15.80 -21.35
CA CYS A 117 28.25 17.19 -21.52
C CYS A 117 29.54 17.49 -20.75
N VAL A 118 29.65 17.01 -19.51
CA VAL A 118 30.87 17.14 -18.70
C VAL A 118 32.01 16.31 -19.29
N SER A 119 31.71 15.14 -19.86
CA SER A 119 32.68 14.33 -20.61
C SER A 119 33.05 14.93 -21.99
N GLY A 120 32.65 16.17 -22.29
CA GLY A 120 33.07 16.92 -23.47
C GLY A 120 32.27 16.63 -24.75
N LYS A 121 31.08 16.04 -24.63
CA LYS A 121 30.27 15.66 -25.80
C LYS A 121 29.34 16.78 -26.25
N LEU A 122 29.60 17.29 -27.46
CA LEU A 122 28.82 18.38 -28.05
C LEU A 122 27.37 17.97 -28.37
N ASP A 123 27.12 16.73 -28.78
CA ASP A 123 25.77 16.22 -29.01
C ASP A 123 24.94 16.23 -27.70
N ALA A 124 25.56 15.94 -26.56
CA ALA A 124 24.91 16.04 -25.25
C ALA A 124 24.58 17.49 -24.86
N LEU A 125 25.48 18.44 -25.14
CA LEU A 125 25.25 19.87 -24.90
C LEU A 125 24.07 20.39 -25.75
N VAL A 126 24.04 20.03 -27.04
CA VAL A 126 22.93 20.40 -27.95
C VAL A 126 21.61 19.82 -27.45
N PHE A 127 21.62 18.56 -26.99
CA PHE A 127 20.43 17.94 -26.40
C PHE A 127 19.94 18.68 -25.16
N LEU A 128 20.83 19.06 -24.23
CA LEU A 128 20.47 19.81 -23.02
C LEU A 128 19.91 21.19 -23.34
N ALA A 129 20.53 21.90 -24.29
CA ALA A 129 20.01 23.19 -24.75
C ALA A 129 18.61 23.05 -25.37
N GLY A 130 18.39 22.00 -26.17
CA GLY A 130 17.07 21.67 -26.72
C GLY A 130 16.05 21.31 -25.64
N ALA A 131 16.45 20.54 -24.62
CA ALA A 131 15.59 20.18 -23.50
C ALA A 131 15.20 21.42 -22.66
N LEU A 132 16.13 22.36 -22.44
CA LEU A 132 15.86 23.63 -21.78
C LEU A 132 14.93 24.53 -22.61
N ALA A 133 15.18 24.66 -23.91
CA ALA A 133 14.29 25.42 -24.79
C ALA A 133 12.90 24.80 -24.85
N GLY A 134 12.82 23.47 -24.90
CA GLY A 134 11.57 22.71 -24.88
C GLY A 134 10.79 22.87 -23.57
N SER A 135 11.47 22.89 -22.42
CA SER A 135 10.81 23.12 -21.12
C SER A 135 10.28 24.55 -20.98
N MET A 136 11.02 25.55 -21.47
CA MET A 136 10.55 26.93 -21.54
C MET A 136 9.33 27.06 -22.47
N LEU A 137 9.37 26.46 -23.66
CA LEU A 137 8.25 26.45 -24.59
C LEU A 137 7.02 25.75 -24.00
N PHE A 138 7.21 24.64 -23.30
CA PHE A 138 6.14 23.94 -22.60
C PHE A 138 5.50 24.83 -21.52
N ASN A 139 6.31 25.60 -20.78
CA ASN A 139 5.79 26.52 -19.76
C ASN A 139 4.93 27.63 -20.37
N GLU A 140 5.37 28.24 -21.48
CA GLU A 140 4.58 29.27 -22.19
C GLU A 140 3.30 28.72 -22.81
N THR A 141 3.33 27.47 -23.29
CA THR A 141 2.17 26.81 -23.90
C THR A 141 1.30 26.05 -22.90
N TYR A 142 1.61 26.12 -21.60
CA TYR A 142 0.99 25.29 -20.57
C TYR A 142 -0.54 25.38 -20.59
N GLU A 143 -1.11 26.57 -20.76
CA GLU A 143 -2.57 26.76 -20.79
C GLU A 143 -3.26 25.95 -21.90
N THR A 144 -2.61 25.80 -23.06
CA THR A 144 -3.15 25.01 -24.18
C THR A 144 -3.04 23.50 -23.97
N VAL A 145 -2.00 23.02 -23.28
CA VAL A 145 -1.83 21.59 -22.97
C VAL A 145 -2.47 21.18 -21.65
N ALA A 146 -2.84 22.12 -20.77
CA ALA A 146 -3.44 21.84 -19.46
C ALA A 146 -4.65 20.88 -19.52
N PRO A 147 -5.57 20.95 -20.50
CA PRO A 147 -6.66 19.97 -20.61
C PRO A 147 -6.15 18.53 -20.81
N LEU A 148 -5.04 18.35 -21.53
CA LEU A 148 -4.42 17.04 -21.73
C LEU A 148 -3.76 16.53 -20.42
N LEU A 149 -3.21 17.45 -19.63
CA LEU A 149 -2.56 17.16 -18.34
C LEU A 149 -3.53 16.82 -17.20
N SER A 150 -4.84 17.02 -17.38
CA SER A 150 -5.87 16.56 -16.45
C SER A 150 -6.69 15.39 -16.99
N THR A 151 -6.48 15.01 -18.25
CA THR A 151 -7.24 13.94 -18.90
C THR A 151 -6.88 12.58 -18.29
N GLY A 152 -7.87 11.91 -17.71
CA GLY A 152 -7.71 10.59 -17.11
C GLY A 152 -6.91 10.61 -15.82
N ASP A 153 -7.01 11.69 -15.04
CA ASP A 153 -6.44 11.75 -13.69
C ASP A 153 -7.09 10.69 -12.77
N ARG A 154 -6.26 9.85 -12.16
CA ARG A 154 -6.66 8.82 -11.19
C ARG A 154 -6.04 9.04 -9.82
N GLY A 155 -5.38 10.18 -9.60
CA GLY A 155 -4.59 10.44 -8.39
C GLY A 155 -3.43 9.46 -8.25
N VAL A 156 -2.93 9.30 -7.03
CA VAL A 156 -1.86 8.34 -6.75
C VAL A 156 -2.45 6.93 -6.74
N ARG A 157 -2.08 6.12 -7.73
CA ARG A 157 -2.47 4.70 -7.82
C ARG A 157 -1.24 3.84 -8.06
N PHE A 158 -1.09 2.78 -7.28
CA PHE A 158 -0.08 1.78 -7.56
C PHE A 158 -0.61 0.71 -8.52
N VAL A 159 0.33 0.10 -9.25
CA VAL A 159 0.01 -0.99 -10.19
C VAL A 159 -0.57 -2.19 -9.46
N TYR A 160 -0.06 -2.53 -8.27
CA TYR A 160 -0.54 -3.66 -7.48
C TYR A 160 -1.99 -3.46 -6.98
N ASP A 161 -2.36 -2.23 -6.60
CA ASP A 161 -3.75 -1.90 -6.22
C ASP A 161 -4.70 -2.05 -7.42
N SER A 162 -4.23 -1.66 -8.61
CA SER A 162 -5.03 -1.76 -9.85
C SER A 162 -5.20 -3.20 -10.33
N LEU A 163 -4.23 -4.07 -10.02
CA LEU A 163 -4.27 -5.50 -10.33
C LEU A 163 -4.96 -6.33 -9.23
N GLY A 164 -5.29 -5.72 -8.09
CA GLY A 164 -5.85 -6.44 -6.94
C GLY A 164 -4.90 -7.46 -6.32
N VAL A 165 -3.59 -7.28 -6.48
CA VAL A 165 -2.58 -8.21 -5.94
C VAL A 165 -1.88 -7.59 -4.72
N PRO A 166 -1.55 -8.39 -3.69
CA PRO A 166 -0.74 -7.91 -2.58
C PRO A 166 0.60 -7.33 -3.03
N LYS A 167 1.04 -6.26 -2.36
CA LYS A 167 2.34 -5.58 -2.61
C LYS A 167 3.53 -6.55 -2.59
N SER A 168 3.54 -7.54 -1.68
CA SER A 168 4.57 -8.58 -1.61
C SER A 168 4.65 -9.42 -2.88
N ILE A 169 3.50 -9.91 -3.35
CA ILE A 169 3.39 -10.70 -4.58
C ILE A 169 3.83 -9.88 -5.78
N PHE A 170 3.42 -8.62 -5.86
CA PHE A 170 3.83 -7.72 -6.94
C PHE A 170 5.36 -7.50 -6.96
N ILE A 171 5.98 -7.23 -5.80
CA ILE A 171 7.43 -7.07 -5.68
C ILE A 171 8.16 -8.32 -6.15
N PHE A 172 7.69 -9.51 -5.76
CA PHE A 172 8.29 -10.78 -6.20
C PHE A 172 8.12 -11.02 -7.70
N ALA A 173 6.92 -10.80 -8.24
CA ALA A 173 6.63 -10.92 -9.67
C ALA A 173 7.47 -9.95 -10.51
N PHE A 174 7.55 -8.69 -10.10
CA PHE A 174 8.34 -7.67 -10.80
C PHE A 174 9.84 -7.97 -10.74
N THR A 175 10.35 -8.44 -9.60
CA THR A 175 11.74 -8.90 -9.48
C THR A 175 12.00 -10.08 -10.41
N THR A 176 11.04 -11.00 -10.57
CA THR A 176 11.14 -12.12 -11.52
C THR A 176 11.22 -11.62 -12.97
N VAL A 177 10.37 -10.68 -13.37
CA VAL A 177 10.42 -10.05 -14.70
C VAL A 177 11.78 -9.40 -14.96
N ALA A 178 12.33 -8.72 -13.97
CA ALA A 178 13.62 -8.08 -14.09
C ALA A 178 14.79 -9.08 -14.16
N VAL A 179 14.73 -10.19 -13.42
CA VAL A 179 15.67 -11.30 -13.62
C VAL A 179 15.58 -11.82 -15.04
N LEU A 180 14.37 -12.13 -15.54
CA LEU A 180 14.18 -12.59 -16.92
C LEU A 180 14.72 -11.57 -17.94
N SER A 181 14.61 -10.27 -17.68
CA SER A 181 15.16 -9.24 -18.55
C SER A 181 16.70 -9.26 -18.60
N PHE A 182 17.40 -9.56 -17.49
CA PHE A 182 18.86 -9.72 -17.49
C PHE A 182 19.31 -10.92 -18.33
N TRP A 183 18.63 -12.06 -18.20
CA TRP A 183 18.91 -13.26 -18.99
C TRP A 183 18.61 -13.03 -20.47
N THR A 184 17.50 -12.38 -20.78
CA THR A 184 17.10 -12.03 -22.15
C THR A 184 18.10 -11.04 -22.77
N ALA A 185 18.55 -10.05 -22.02
CA ALA A 185 19.56 -9.09 -22.46
C ALA A 185 20.87 -9.76 -22.85
N GLU A 186 21.41 -10.65 -22.00
CA GLU A 186 22.64 -11.42 -22.32
C GLU A 186 22.45 -12.36 -23.51
N TYR A 187 21.27 -12.96 -23.65
CA TYR A 187 20.94 -13.81 -24.80
C TYR A 187 20.91 -13.03 -26.11
N LEU A 188 20.27 -11.86 -26.12
CA LEU A 188 20.16 -10.99 -27.29
C LEU A 188 21.53 -10.43 -27.71
N GLU A 189 22.34 -9.96 -26.76
CA GLU A 189 23.69 -9.50 -27.07
C GLU A 189 24.53 -10.64 -27.66
N ARG A 190 24.40 -11.87 -27.14
CA ARG A 190 25.18 -13.02 -27.63
C ARG A 190 24.78 -13.37 -29.06
N ARG A 191 23.48 -13.29 -29.36
CA ARG A 191 22.91 -13.52 -30.70
C ARG A 191 23.34 -12.46 -31.71
N VAL A 192 23.32 -11.17 -31.33
CA VAL A 192 23.44 -10.05 -32.28
C VAL A 192 24.86 -9.51 -32.37
N ALA A 193 25.52 -9.34 -31.22
CA ALA A 193 26.83 -8.70 -31.12
C ALA A 193 27.98 -9.69 -30.82
N GLY A 194 27.68 -10.97 -30.60
CA GLY A 194 28.66 -11.97 -30.15
C GLY A 194 29.25 -11.68 -28.77
N ARG A 195 28.62 -10.77 -28.01
CA ARG A 195 29.00 -10.34 -26.66
C ARG A 195 27.92 -10.85 -25.71
N GLY A 196 28.27 -11.44 -24.57
CA GLY A 196 27.28 -12.06 -23.70
C GLY A 196 27.96 -12.93 -22.67
N ARG A 197 28.93 -12.30 -21.98
CA ARG A 197 29.94 -12.98 -21.17
C ARG A 197 29.30 -13.69 -19.97
N TYR A 198 28.11 -13.27 -19.57
CA TYR A 198 27.46 -13.76 -18.35
C TYR A 198 26.33 -14.74 -18.61
N LEU A 199 25.93 -14.98 -19.86
CA LEU A 199 24.94 -15.99 -20.19
C LEU A 199 25.43 -17.39 -19.74
N PHE A 200 24.67 -18.03 -18.84
CA PHE A 200 25.05 -19.29 -18.17
C PHE A 200 26.30 -19.21 -17.29
N SER A 201 26.73 -18.02 -16.89
CA SER A 201 27.81 -17.85 -15.91
C SER A 201 27.31 -18.14 -14.48
N PRO A 202 28.20 -18.59 -13.57
CA PRO A 202 27.85 -18.72 -12.15
C PRO A 202 27.46 -17.37 -11.55
N PHE A 203 28.06 -16.27 -12.01
CA PHE A 203 27.76 -14.92 -11.54
C PHE A 203 26.28 -14.56 -11.76
N LEU A 204 25.79 -14.64 -13.01
CA LEU A 204 24.40 -14.26 -13.32
C LEU A 204 23.40 -15.16 -12.59
N THR A 205 23.72 -16.45 -12.46
CA THR A 205 22.89 -17.42 -11.74
C THR A 205 22.80 -17.08 -10.26
N ILE A 206 23.93 -16.89 -9.58
CA ILE A 206 23.97 -16.52 -8.16
C ILE A 206 23.29 -15.18 -7.93
N PHE A 207 23.59 -14.17 -8.76
CA PHE A 207 22.98 -12.85 -8.67
C PHE A 207 21.44 -12.92 -8.78
N SER A 208 20.93 -13.66 -9.77
CA SER A 208 19.49 -13.87 -9.97
C SER A 208 18.85 -14.57 -8.79
N LEU A 209 19.48 -15.64 -8.27
CA LEU A 209 18.99 -16.37 -7.11
C LEU A 209 18.97 -15.50 -5.86
N CYS A 210 20.01 -14.69 -5.62
CA CYS A 210 20.05 -13.75 -4.51
C CYS A 210 18.92 -12.72 -4.59
N LEU A 211 18.66 -12.12 -5.76
CA LEU A 211 17.56 -11.17 -5.94
C LEU A 211 16.20 -11.81 -5.65
N LEU A 212 15.96 -13.01 -6.18
CA LEU A 212 14.72 -13.75 -5.95
C LEU A 212 14.58 -14.15 -4.48
N LEU A 213 15.66 -14.58 -3.83
CA LEU A 213 15.67 -14.92 -2.41
C LEU A 213 15.31 -13.70 -1.55
N VAL A 214 15.89 -12.53 -1.85
CA VAL A 214 15.58 -11.29 -1.13
C VAL A 214 14.12 -10.89 -1.34
N ALA A 215 13.62 -10.91 -2.58
CA ALA A 215 12.21 -10.59 -2.84
C ALA A 215 11.24 -11.60 -2.20
N TRP A 216 11.62 -12.88 -2.16
CA TRP A 216 10.85 -13.93 -1.49
C TRP A 216 10.86 -13.77 0.03
N ALA A 217 12.02 -13.49 0.63
CA ALA A 217 12.15 -13.21 2.05
C ALA A 217 11.29 -12.01 2.47
N PHE A 218 11.23 -10.96 1.64
CA PHE A 218 10.31 -9.84 1.86
C PHE A 218 8.85 -10.29 1.87
N SER A 219 8.48 -11.21 0.98
CA SER A 219 7.11 -11.73 0.87
C SER A 219 6.68 -12.56 2.08
N LEU A 220 7.63 -13.17 2.80
CA LEU A 220 7.40 -13.89 4.05
C LEU A 220 7.39 -12.98 5.29
N ALA A 221 8.15 -11.88 5.24
CA ALA A 221 8.37 -11.00 6.38
C ALA A 221 7.17 -10.09 6.68
N LEU A 222 6.30 -9.83 5.71
CA LEU A 222 5.05 -9.11 5.95
C LEU A 222 3.92 -10.10 6.28
N PRO A 223 3.17 -9.91 7.39
CA PRO A 223 1.84 -10.49 7.46
C PRO A 223 1.04 -9.99 6.24
N PRO A 224 0.13 -10.81 5.66
CA PRO A 224 -0.81 -10.33 4.67
C PRO A 224 -1.42 -9.05 5.23
N THR A 225 -1.21 -7.98 4.47
CA THR A 225 -1.33 -6.57 4.87
C THR A 225 -2.44 -6.38 5.90
N ALA A 226 -2.09 -5.81 7.06
CA ALA A 226 -3.05 -5.03 7.82
C ALA A 226 -3.73 -4.12 6.80
N GLY A 227 -5.04 -4.29 6.64
CA GLY A 227 -5.75 -3.79 5.47
C GLY A 227 -5.44 -2.33 5.20
N THR A 228 -5.12 -2.00 3.95
CA THR A 228 -5.26 -0.63 3.43
C THR A 228 -6.61 -0.04 3.86
N GLU A 229 -6.72 1.26 4.08
CA GLU A 229 -8.00 1.90 4.41
C GLU A 229 -9.14 1.45 3.47
N ALA A 230 -8.83 1.19 2.20
CA ALA A 230 -9.76 0.61 1.22
C ALA A 230 -10.29 -0.78 1.59
N SER A 231 -9.45 -1.69 2.09
CA SER A 231 -9.90 -3.01 2.58
C SER A 231 -10.63 -2.93 3.91
N LEU A 232 -10.34 -1.93 4.74
CA LEU A 232 -11.08 -1.69 5.97
C LEU A 232 -12.49 -1.14 5.64
N LEU A 233 -12.59 -0.28 4.63
CA LEU A 233 -13.85 0.18 4.06
C LEU A 233 -14.64 -0.95 3.38
N ALA A 234 -13.96 -1.87 2.67
CA ALA A 234 -14.62 -3.05 2.08
C ALA A 234 -15.17 -4.00 3.15
N ALA A 235 -14.42 -4.25 4.22
CA ALA A 235 -14.91 -5.05 5.36
C ALA A 235 -16.12 -4.39 6.07
N ILE A 236 -16.17 -3.05 6.10
CA ILE A 236 -17.34 -2.31 6.59
C ILE A 236 -18.54 -2.48 5.63
N GLU A 237 -18.32 -2.43 4.32
CA GLU A 237 -19.37 -2.61 3.31
C GLU A 237 -19.93 -4.05 3.29
N GLU A 238 -19.09 -5.04 3.55
CA GLU A 238 -19.47 -6.46 3.66
C GLU A 238 -20.07 -6.81 5.05
N GLY A 239 -19.99 -5.90 6.02
CA GLY A 239 -20.59 -6.06 7.35
C GLY A 239 -19.83 -6.99 8.30
N GLU A 240 -18.56 -7.26 8.03
CA GLU A 240 -17.73 -8.11 8.91
C GLU A 240 -17.40 -7.44 10.26
N ASP A 241 -17.73 -6.16 10.38
CA ASP A 241 -17.36 -5.30 11.50
C ASP A 241 -18.39 -5.28 12.65
N HIS A 242 -19.56 -5.92 12.45
CA HIS A 242 -20.65 -6.02 13.40
C HIS A 242 -21.16 -7.45 13.58
N ILE A 243 -21.92 -7.66 14.66
CA ILE A 243 -22.64 -8.90 14.94
C ILE A 243 -24.11 -8.62 15.15
N GLU A 244 -24.96 -9.42 14.52
CA GLU A 244 -26.40 -9.29 14.66
C GLU A 244 -26.88 -9.71 16.06
N PRO A 245 -27.91 -9.06 16.64
CA PRO A 245 -28.37 -9.38 17.99
C PRO A 245 -28.82 -10.83 18.18
N GLU A 246 -29.45 -11.43 17.17
CA GLU A 246 -29.90 -12.82 17.19
C GLU A 246 -28.72 -13.79 17.20
N GLU A 247 -27.68 -13.50 16.42
CA GLU A 247 -26.46 -14.30 16.39
C GLU A 247 -25.76 -14.25 17.74
N LEU A 248 -25.60 -13.03 18.30
CA LEU A 248 -25.03 -12.86 19.64
C LEU A 248 -25.84 -13.62 20.70
N ALA A 249 -27.18 -13.56 20.63
CA ALA A 249 -28.07 -14.25 21.56
C ALA A 249 -27.92 -15.77 21.47
N ASP A 250 -27.85 -16.33 20.26
CA ASP A 250 -27.65 -17.77 20.04
C ASP A 250 -26.28 -18.24 20.56
N ARG A 251 -25.20 -17.46 20.31
CA ARG A 251 -23.83 -17.77 20.77
C ARG A 251 -23.70 -17.74 22.31
N LEU A 252 -24.31 -16.75 22.95
CA LEU A 252 -24.35 -16.66 24.42
C LEU A 252 -25.18 -17.79 25.04
N LEU A 253 -26.31 -18.15 24.43
CA LEU A 253 -27.15 -19.27 24.88
C LEU A 253 -26.41 -20.61 24.75
N ALA A 254 -25.60 -20.77 23.71
CA ALA A 254 -24.75 -21.95 23.50
C ALA A 254 -23.54 -22.02 24.47
N GLY A 255 -23.24 -20.94 25.20
CA GLY A 255 -22.15 -20.91 26.18
C GLY A 255 -20.75 -20.89 25.56
N GLU A 256 -20.58 -20.18 24.44
CA GLU A 256 -19.29 -20.08 23.76
C GLU A 256 -18.18 -19.52 24.67
N ALA A 257 -17.09 -20.28 24.85
CA ALA A 257 -16.05 -19.99 25.83
C ALA A 257 -15.09 -18.86 25.43
N GLU A 258 -14.97 -18.57 24.12
CA GLU A 258 -14.04 -17.58 23.57
C GLU A 258 -14.80 -16.33 23.07
N LEU A 259 -15.87 -15.94 23.77
CA LEU A 259 -16.64 -14.72 23.50
C LEU A 259 -16.56 -13.75 24.68
N PHE A 260 -16.00 -12.56 24.46
CA PHE A 260 -15.94 -11.50 25.45
C PHE A 260 -16.93 -10.39 25.10
N LEU A 261 -17.84 -10.07 26.02
CA LEU A 261 -18.87 -9.06 25.81
C LEU A 261 -18.60 -7.83 26.69
N ALA A 262 -18.32 -6.69 26.06
CA ALA A 262 -18.01 -5.44 26.76
C ALA A 262 -19.17 -4.43 26.65
N ASP A 263 -19.67 -3.99 27.81
CA ASP A 263 -20.66 -2.93 27.93
C ASP A 263 -19.96 -1.58 28.20
N LEU A 264 -20.03 -0.68 27.23
CA LEU A 264 -19.38 0.65 27.26
C LEU A 264 -20.26 1.74 27.88
N ARG A 265 -21.41 1.40 28.46
CA ARG A 265 -22.32 2.37 29.08
C ARG A 265 -21.84 2.79 30.47
N PRO A 266 -22.37 3.91 30.99
CA PRO A 266 -22.20 4.28 32.39
C PRO A 266 -22.63 3.17 33.36
N ALA A 267 -21.93 3.06 34.51
CA ALA A 267 -22.11 1.98 35.48
C ALA A 267 -23.49 1.97 36.16
N ASP A 268 -24.17 3.11 36.21
CA ASP A 268 -25.56 3.25 36.65
C ASP A 268 -26.55 2.59 35.67
N GLU A 269 -26.38 2.83 34.37
CA GLU A 269 -27.21 2.18 33.34
C GLU A 269 -26.99 0.67 33.26
N TYR A 270 -25.73 0.24 33.37
CA TYR A 270 -25.35 -1.17 33.42
C TYR A 270 -26.01 -1.93 34.59
N ARG A 271 -26.24 -1.24 35.72
CA ARG A 271 -26.91 -1.81 36.89
C ARG A 271 -28.41 -1.97 36.69
N LEU A 272 -29.05 -1.13 35.88
CA LEU A 272 -30.48 -1.22 35.59
C LEU A 272 -30.81 -2.44 34.75
N PHE A 273 -30.07 -2.62 33.66
CA PHE A 273 -30.22 -3.77 32.78
C PHE A 273 -28.92 -3.98 32.00
N ARG A 274 -28.52 -5.23 31.81
CA ARG A 274 -27.34 -5.62 31.04
C ARG A 274 -27.59 -6.94 30.33
N ILE A 275 -26.86 -7.18 29.24
CA ILE A 275 -26.84 -8.50 28.63
C ILE A 275 -26.09 -9.44 29.59
N ARG A 276 -26.63 -10.64 29.81
CA ARG A 276 -26.03 -11.64 30.69
C ARG A 276 -24.63 -12.02 30.17
N GLY A 277 -23.62 -11.98 31.05
CA GLY A 277 -22.23 -12.24 30.68
C GLY A 277 -21.44 -11.02 30.22
N ALA A 278 -22.06 -9.84 30.10
CA ALA A 278 -21.34 -8.61 29.78
C ALA A 278 -20.50 -8.11 30.96
N GLU A 279 -19.33 -7.55 30.69
CA GLU A 279 -18.51 -6.79 31.64
C GLU A 279 -18.60 -5.29 31.35
N ASN A 280 -18.84 -4.46 32.38
CA ASN A 280 -18.87 -3.01 32.22
C ASN A 280 -17.47 -2.43 32.22
N ILE A 281 -17.11 -1.75 31.12
CA ILE A 281 -15.76 -1.22 30.92
C ILE A 281 -15.84 0.22 30.45
N GLU A 282 -15.10 1.10 31.14
CA GLU A 282 -14.90 2.47 30.68
C GLU A 282 -13.98 2.50 29.45
N LEU A 283 -14.32 3.34 28.46
CA LEU A 283 -13.57 3.53 27.22
C LEU A 283 -12.06 3.71 27.42
N GLN A 284 -11.64 4.46 28.44
CA GLN A 284 -10.23 4.73 28.71
C GLN A 284 -9.45 3.49 29.19
N ARG A 285 -10.14 2.54 29.84
CA ARG A 285 -9.55 1.31 30.39
C ARG A 285 -9.68 0.12 29.43
N LEU A 286 -10.42 0.29 28.34
CA LEU A 286 -10.73 -0.75 27.37
C LEU A 286 -9.48 -1.44 26.81
N PRO A 287 -8.41 -0.74 26.36
CA PRO A 287 -7.22 -1.41 25.81
C PRO A 287 -6.47 -2.27 26.83
N ALA A 288 -6.46 -1.86 28.11
CA ALA A 288 -5.78 -2.58 29.17
C ALA A 288 -6.53 -3.86 29.57
N ILE A 289 -7.86 -3.79 29.66
CA ILE A 289 -8.71 -4.93 30.04
C ILE A 289 -8.79 -5.95 28.90
N LEU A 290 -8.86 -5.51 27.64
CA LEU A 290 -8.92 -6.39 26.48
C LEU A 290 -7.57 -6.97 26.05
N ALA A 291 -6.46 -6.56 26.66
CA ALA A 291 -5.12 -7.03 26.28
C ALA A 291 -4.97 -8.57 26.23
N PRO A 292 -5.53 -9.36 27.17
CA PRO A 292 -5.49 -10.82 27.12
C PRO A 292 -6.31 -11.44 25.98
N TRP A 293 -7.30 -10.70 25.47
CA TRP A 293 -8.23 -11.11 24.41
C TRP A 293 -7.82 -10.63 23.02
N LYS A 294 -6.68 -9.93 22.91
CA LYS A 294 -6.19 -9.40 21.64
C LYS A 294 -5.96 -10.52 20.63
N ASN A 295 -6.73 -10.50 19.54
CA ASN A 295 -6.69 -11.48 18.46
C ASN A 295 -6.95 -12.93 18.91
N ARG A 296 -7.66 -13.10 20.03
CA ARG A 296 -8.07 -14.39 20.59
C ARG A 296 -9.58 -14.36 20.89
N GLY A 297 -10.31 -15.31 20.33
CA GLY A 297 -11.77 -15.34 20.44
C GLY A 297 -12.45 -14.16 19.76
N THR A 298 -13.72 -13.90 20.08
CA THR A 298 -14.51 -12.78 19.58
C THR A 298 -14.74 -11.77 20.70
N ILE A 299 -14.44 -10.50 20.46
CA ILE A 299 -14.80 -9.40 21.38
C ILE A 299 -15.98 -8.65 20.77
N VAL A 300 -17.07 -8.50 21.52
CA VAL A 300 -18.25 -7.73 21.09
C VAL A 300 -18.40 -6.51 21.99
N LEU A 301 -18.38 -5.33 21.38
CA LEU A 301 -18.60 -4.06 22.06
C LEU A 301 -20.05 -3.62 21.87
N TYR A 302 -20.71 -3.20 22.93
CA TYR A 302 -22.03 -2.58 22.82
C TYR A 302 -22.22 -1.40 23.76
N SER A 303 -23.17 -0.54 23.38
CA SER A 303 -23.68 0.56 24.19
C SER A 303 -25.18 0.69 23.93
N ASN A 304 -25.81 1.82 24.28
CA ASN A 304 -27.22 2.07 23.94
C ASN A 304 -27.46 2.14 22.42
N GLY A 305 -26.44 2.54 21.66
CA GLY A 305 -26.41 2.52 20.20
C GLY A 305 -25.00 2.18 19.70
N MET A 306 -24.77 2.38 18.39
CA MET A 306 -23.56 1.89 17.72
C MET A 306 -22.38 2.87 17.74
N THR A 307 -22.60 4.16 18.00
CA THR A 307 -21.58 5.21 17.80
C THR A 307 -20.33 5.02 18.66
N HIS A 308 -20.46 4.92 19.98
CA HIS A 308 -19.30 4.75 20.86
C HIS A 308 -18.61 3.39 20.67
N PRO A 309 -19.34 2.25 20.52
CA PRO A 309 -18.72 0.98 20.13
C PRO A 309 -17.93 1.04 18.83
N ALA A 310 -18.46 1.71 17.78
CA ALA A 310 -17.76 1.86 16.50
C ALA A 310 -16.46 2.66 16.66
N GLN A 311 -16.52 3.81 17.34
CA GLN A 311 -15.33 4.61 17.63
C GLN A 311 -14.29 3.85 18.46
N ALA A 312 -14.74 3.06 19.46
CA ALA A 312 -13.88 2.24 20.29
C ALA A 312 -13.21 1.12 19.48
N ARG A 313 -13.97 0.44 18.61
CA ARG A 313 -13.44 -0.59 17.70
C ARG A 313 -12.38 0.00 16.79
N ASP A 314 -12.64 1.15 16.17
CA ASP A 314 -11.68 1.80 15.27
C ASP A 314 -10.39 2.19 16.00
N ALA A 315 -10.50 2.69 17.23
CA ALA A 315 -9.34 2.96 18.07
C ALA A 315 -8.54 1.68 18.42
N LEU A 316 -9.24 0.57 18.74
CA LEU A 316 -8.61 -0.72 19.03
C LEU A 316 -7.95 -1.33 17.77
N SER A 317 -8.56 -1.16 16.60
CA SER A 317 -8.02 -1.62 15.32
C SER A 317 -6.67 -0.95 15.01
N ARG A 318 -6.54 0.36 15.26
CA ARG A 318 -5.29 1.11 15.07
C ARG A 318 -4.14 0.63 15.96
N ILE A 319 -4.44 0.01 17.10
CA ILE A 319 -3.44 -0.60 18.00
C ILE A 319 -3.32 -2.13 17.81
N GLY A 320 -3.90 -2.66 16.73
CA GLY A 320 -3.67 -4.01 16.22
C GLY A 320 -4.64 -5.09 16.72
N TYR A 321 -5.84 -4.72 17.19
CA TYR A 321 -6.93 -5.69 17.40
C TYR A 321 -7.65 -5.97 16.08
N ARG A 322 -7.93 -7.25 15.80
CA ARG A 322 -8.63 -7.71 14.58
C ARG A 322 -9.91 -8.50 14.85
N ASN A 323 -10.18 -8.81 16.12
CA ASN A 323 -11.27 -9.67 16.55
C ASN A 323 -12.35 -8.91 17.35
N VAL A 324 -12.53 -7.63 17.05
CA VAL A 324 -13.46 -6.74 17.77
C VAL A 324 -14.60 -6.37 16.84
N HIS A 325 -15.82 -6.70 17.25
CA HIS A 325 -17.06 -6.43 16.53
C HIS A 325 -17.96 -5.52 17.37
N ILE A 326 -18.87 -4.81 16.70
CA ILE A 326 -19.90 -4.01 17.37
C ILE A 326 -21.25 -4.73 17.32
N LEU A 327 -22.06 -4.59 18.36
CA LEU A 327 -23.44 -5.09 18.34
C LEU A 327 -24.32 -4.17 17.48
N THR A 328 -24.93 -4.71 16.42
CA THR A 328 -25.87 -3.96 15.57
C THR A 328 -27.01 -3.40 16.42
N ASP A 329 -27.36 -2.12 16.18
CA ASP A 329 -28.39 -1.38 16.91
C ASP A 329 -28.18 -1.28 18.45
N GLY A 330 -27.01 -1.71 18.95
CA GLY A 330 -26.66 -1.72 20.36
C GLY A 330 -27.65 -2.50 21.24
N LEU A 331 -27.74 -2.09 22.51
CA LEU A 331 -28.65 -2.70 23.47
C LEU A 331 -30.12 -2.51 23.10
N GLY A 332 -30.48 -1.36 22.50
CA GLY A 332 -31.84 -1.09 22.04
C GLY A 332 -32.30 -2.12 21.01
N GLY A 333 -31.45 -2.40 20.02
CA GLY A 333 -31.66 -3.44 19.02
C GLY A 333 -31.79 -4.83 19.64
N PHE A 334 -30.91 -5.18 20.56
CA PHE A 334 -30.97 -6.46 21.27
C PHE A 334 -32.28 -6.64 22.04
N ILE A 335 -32.75 -5.61 22.74
CA ILE A 335 -34.03 -5.65 23.43
C ILE A 335 -35.18 -5.79 22.41
N ALA A 336 -35.17 -5.01 21.33
CA ALA A 336 -36.23 -5.04 20.33
C ALA A 336 -36.32 -6.37 19.57
N ARG A 337 -35.17 -6.97 19.22
CA ARG A 337 -35.09 -8.15 18.33
C ARG A 337 -34.99 -9.47 19.09
N CYS A 338 -34.36 -9.51 20.25
CA CYS A 338 -34.18 -10.76 21.01
C CYS A 338 -35.11 -10.86 22.22
N LEU A 339 -35.42 -9.72 22.86
CA LEU A 339 -36.17 -9.74 24.12
C LEU A 339 -37.62 -9.29 23.97
N LYS A 340 -38.03 -8.52 22.96
CA LYS A 340 -39.42 -8.11 22.78
C LYS A 340 -40.29 -9.33 22.45
N PRO A 341 -41.34 -9.63 23.24
CA PRO A 341 -42.21 -10.77 22.99
C PRO A 341 -42.83 -10.68 21.60
N ALA A 342 -43.02 -11.83 20.95
CA ALA A 342 -43.67 -11.94 19.65
C ALA A 342 -45.06 -11.26 19.63
N SER A 343 -45.82 -11.34 20.72
CA SER A 343 -47.16 -10.75 20.85
C SER A 343 -47.19 -9.22 20.88
N LEU A 344 -46.05 -8.56 21.13
CA LEU A 344 -45.95 -7.10 21.19
C LEU A 344 -45.34 -6.50 19.91
N ARG A 345 -45.07 -7.31 18.89
CA ARG A 345 -44.52 -6.84 17.61
C ARG A 345 -45.66 -6.46 16.67
N GLU A 346 -45.40 -5.43 15.86
CA GLU A 346 -46.36 -4.93 14.87
C GLU A 346 -46.51 -5.92 13.72
N GLU A 347 -45.43 -6.61 13.35
CA GLU A 347 -45.43 -7.65 12.32
C GLU A 347 -45.49 -9.06 12.93
N PRO A 348 -46.32 -9.96 12.37
CA PRO A 348 -46.38 -11.35 12.82
C PRO A 348 -45.09 -12.08 12.48
N VAL A 349 -44.44 -12.65 13.51
CA VAL A 349 -43.21 -13.44 13.38
C VAL A 349 -43.51 -14.92 13.15
N SER A 350 -42.61 -15.61 12.45
CA SER A 350 -42.75 -17.05 12.19
C SER A 350 -42.77 -17.87 13.50
N PRO A 351 -43.41 -19.05 13.53
CA PRO A 351 -43.42 -19.91 14.72
C PRO A 351 -42.03 -20.30 15.22
N GLY A 352 -41.07 -20.52 14.31
CA GLY A 352 -39.68 -20.83 14.67
C GLY A 352 -38.96 -19.65 15.33
N THR A 353 -39.14 -18.44 14.81
CA THR A 353 -38.60 -17.21 15.41
C THR A 353 -39.23 -16.93 16.78
N ALA A 354 -40.54 -17.17 16.93
CA ALA A 354 -41.23 -16.99 18.20
C ALA A 354 -40.70 -17.94 19.29
N ALA A 355 -40.39 -19.19 18.93
CA ALA A 355 -39.77 -20.16 19.84
C ALA A 355 -38.36 -19.69 20.28
N LYS A 356 -37.53 -19.19 19.35
CA LYS A 356 -36.22 -18.61 19.66
C LYS A 356 -36.32 -17.43 20.61
N ILE A 357 -37.21 -16.47 20.34
CA ILE A 357 -37.46 -15.30 21.21
C ILE A 357 -37.86 -15.76 22.62
N SER A 358 -38.69 -16.80 22.75
CA SER A 358 -39.05 -17.34 24.05
C SER A 358 -37.83 -17.92 24.79
N ALA A 359 -36.98 -18.68 24.10
CA ALA A 359 -35.76 -19.24 24.68
C ALA A 359 -34.78 -18.16 25.14
N TRP A 360 -34.50 -17.15 24.28
CA TRP A 360 -33.66 -16.01 24.63
C TRP A 360 -34.21 -15.26 25.84
N ARG A 361 -35.51 -14.94 25.84
CA ARG A 361 -36.15 -14.27 26.98
C ARG A 361 -36.00 -15.06 28.27
N SER A 362 -36.23 -16.38 28.24
CA SER A 362 -36.04 -17.22 29.43
C SER A 362 -34.61 -17.20 29.94
N TYR A 363 -33.61 -17.13 29.06
CA TYR A 363 -32.20 -17.13 29.46
C TYR A 363 -31.71 -15.77 29.98
N PHE A 364 -32.05 -14.68 29.29
CA PHE A 364 -31.56 -13.33 29.60
C PHE A 364 -32.41 -12.57 30.63
N LEU A 365 -33.69 -12.92 30.80
CA LEU A 365 -34.57 -12.30 31.80
C LEU A 365 -34.76 -13.17 33.06
N ALA A 366 -34.23 -14.39 33.09
CA ALA A 366 -34.16 -15.17 34.33
C ALA A 366 -33.26 -14.43 35.34
N ARG A 367 -33.81 -14.19 36.54
CA ARG A 367 -33.12 -13.51 37.64
C ARG A 367 -32.02 -14.37 38.25
#